data_AF-A0A959CZ28-F1
#
_entry.id   AF-A0A959CZ28-F1
#
_cell.length_a   1.000
_cell.length_b   1.000
_cell.length_c   1.000
_cell.angle_alpha   90.00
_cell.angle_beta   90.00
_cell.angle_gamma   90.00
#
_symmetry.space_group_name_H-M   'P 1'
#
loop_
_entity.id
_entity.type
_entity.pdbx_description
1 polymer ?
#
loop_
_entity_poly.entity_id
_entity_poly.type
_entity_poly.pdbx_seq_one_letter_code
_entity_poly.pdbx_strand_id
1 'polypeptide(L)'
;MTRRKKFYQKIKEGPVTERATPAGIRDSTEFQQLLAGGIVCREKRGRGYVYRVAMPPAFESFWQANFPLDTQEDGPPDGAANVARFRDSKAQKRPGKRIFLLRGWQDVIVNDTPLNLKEHTTNFGFFAASVLKAGIPKVCSVENLEVFMAAETVLDSSWVFLHPYGR
;
A
#
# COMPACT_ATOMS: atom_id res chain seq x y z
N MET A 1 15.53 3.27 -9.56
CA MET A 1 15.40 4.28 -10.66
C MET A 1 14.60 3.75 -11.86
N THR A 2 13.45 4.36 -12.16
CA THR A 2 12.50 3.93 -13.23
C THR A 2 13.13 3.98 -14.63
N ARG A 3 12.76 3.03 -15.52
CA ARG A 3 13.24 2.92 -16.92
C ARG A 3 13.12 4.25 -17.70
N ARG A 4 12.04 5.00 -17.44
CA ARG A 4 11.76 6.33 -18.01
C ARG A 4 12.77 7.38 -17.53
N LYS A 5 12.99 7.51 -16.21
CA LYS A 5 13.97 8.46 -15.63
C LYS A 5 15.39 8.20 -16.15
N LYS A 6 15.80 6.92 -16.25
CA LYS A 6 17.11 6.54 -16.82
C LYS A 6 17.29 6.99 -18.27
N PHE A 7 16.25 6.90 -19.10
CA PHE A 7 16.32 7.35 -20.49
C PHE A 7 16.48 8.87 -20.58
N TYR A 8 15.64 9.63 -19.87
CA TYR A 8 15.72 11.09 -19.89
C TYR A 8 17.02 11.62 -19.25
N GLN A 9 17.61 10.89 -18.31
CA GLN A 9 18.94 11.19 -17.82
C GLN A 9 19.99 10.98 -18.92
N LYS A 10 19.96 9.84 -19.61
CA LYS A 10 20.91 9.55 -20.69
C LYS A 10 20.85 10.57 -21.82
N ILE A 11 19.65 11.00 -22.23
CA ILE A 11 19.51 12.01 -23.30
C ILE A 11 19.97 13.40 -22.84
N LYS A 12 19.88 13.69 -21.54
CA LYS A 12 20.43 14.91 -20.93
C LYS A 12 21.96 14.92 -20.97
N GLU A 13 22.59 13.78 -20.72
CA GLU A 13 24.04 13.59 -20.72
C GLU A 13 24.62 13.54 -22.14
N GLY A 14 23.85 13.09 -23.14
CA GLY A 14 24.28 13.11 -24.54
C GLY A 14 23.29 12.47 -25.52
N PRO A 15 23.58 12.48 -26.83
CA PRO A 15 22.68 11.94 -27.85
C PRO A 15 22.44 10.43 -27.68
N VAL A 16 21.17 10.01 -27.77
CA VAL A 16 20.75 8.60 -27.67
C VAL A 16 20.25 8.11 -29.02
N THR A 17 20.70 6.92 -29.46
CA THR A 17 20.24 6.36 -30.74
C THR A 17 18.76 5.96 -30.69
N GLU A 18 18.04 6.16 -31.79
CA GLU A 18 16.62 5.79 -31.91
C GLU A 18 16.38 4.30 -31.63
N ARG A 19 17.32 3.43 -32.02
CA ARG A 19 17.25 1.98 -31.75
C ARG A 19 17.41 1.63 -30.27
N ALA A 20 18.15 2.43 -29.50
CA ALA A 20 18.31 2.24 -28.06
C ALA A 20 17.13 2.79 -27.25
N THR A 21 16.26 3.60 -27.86
CA THR A 21 15.06 4.14 -27.24
C THR A 21 13.96 3.07 -27.17
N PRO A 22 13.46 2.72 -25.97
CA PRO A 22 12.33 1.79 -25.84
C PRO A 22 11.07 2.28 -26.56
N ALA A 23 10.32 1.38 -27.19
CA ALA A 23 9.07 1.71 -27.89
C ALA A 23 8.09 2.48 -27.00
N GLY A 24 7.86 2.03 -25.75
CA GLY A 24 6.98 2.74 -24.81
C GLY A 24 7.44 4.14 -24.39
N ILE A 25 8.69 4.54 -24.67
CA ILE A 25 9.13 5.94 -24.52
C ILE A 25 8.96 6.67 -25.84
N ARG A 26 9.33 6.05 -26.96
CA ARG A 26 9.16 6.65 -28.29
C ARG A 26 7.70 6.98 -28.57
N ASP A 27 6.79 6.11 -28.16
CA ASP A 27 5.37 6.21 -28.46
C ASP A 27 4.59 6.94 -27.35
N SER A 28 5.29 7.48 -26.32
CA SER A 28 4.65 8.22 -25.23
C SER A 28 4.28 9.64 -25.65
N THR A 29 3.12 10.11 -25.17
CA THR A 29 2.63 11.46 -25.42
C THR A 29 3.65 12.51 -25.02
N GLU A 30 4.33 12.32 -23.88
CA GLU A 30 5.27 13.30 -23.36
C GLU A 30 6.54 13.39 -24.22
N PHE A 31 7.05 12.27 -24.73
CA PHE A 31 8.20 12.29 -25.63
C PHE A 31 7.84 12.90 -27.00
N GLN A 32 6.64 12.62 -27.50
CA GLN A 32 6.13 13.24 -28.73
C GLN A 32 5.94 14.75 -28.58
N GLN A 33 5.48 15.23 -27.42
CA GLN A 33 5.40 16.66 -27.12
C GLN A 33 6.78 17.33 -27.08
N LEU A 34 7.79 16.66 -26.50
CA LEU A 34 9.17 17.17 -26.51
C LEU A 34 9.76 17.26 -27.93
N LEU A 35 9.43 16.31 -28.81
CA LEU A 35 9.81 16.34 -30.22
C LEU A 35 9.07 17.45 -30.98
N ALA A 36 7.75 17.55 -30.82
CA ALA A 36 6.93 18.55 -31.49
C ALA A 36 7.30 19.99 -31.06
N GLY A 37 7.64 20.18 -29.77
CA GLY A 37 8.10 21.46 -29.23
C GLY A 37 9.56 21.80 -29.56
N GLY A 38 10.29 20.94 -30.29
CA GLY A 38 11.69 21.16 -30.61
C GLY A 38 12.64 21.16 -29.40
N ILE A 39 12.17 20.69 -28.24
CA ILE A 39 12.98 20.59 -27.02
C ILE A 39 13.99 19.44 -27.16
N VAL A 40 13.53 18.34 -27.76
CA VAL A 40 14.35 17.23 -28.24
C VAL A 40 14.26 17.17 -29.76
N CYS A 41 15.38 16.99 -30.44
CA CYS A 41 15.43 16.87 -31.89
C CYS A 41 15.82 15.46 -32.31
N ARG A 42 15.24 15.02 -33.44
CA ARG A 42 15.61 13.79 -34.14
C ARG A 42 16.55 14.14 -35.29
N GLU A 43 17.83 13.79 -35.14
CA GLU A 43 18.88 14.11 -36.12
C GLU A 43 19.36 12.84 -36.83
N LYS A 44 19.62 12.93 -38.14
CA LYS A 44 20.20 11.82 -38.90
C LYS A 44 21.68 11.68 -38.58
N ARG A 45 22.13 10.48 -38.21
CA ARG A 45 23.53 10.16 -37.94
C ARG A 45 23.90 8.84 -38.64
N GLY A 46 24.63 8.95 -39.74
CA GLY A 46 24.97 7.82 -40.60
C GLY A 46 23.72 7.15 -41.19
N ARG A 47 23.58 5.84 -40.97
CA ARG A 47 22.42 5.03 -41.42
C ARG A 47 21.20 5.09 -40.49
N GLY A 48 21.29 5.79 -39.37
CA GLY A 48 20.21 5.85 -38.37
C GLY A 48 19.92 7.27 -37.88
N TYR A 49 19.13 7.35 -36.81
CA TYR A 49 18.78 8.61 -36.16
C TYR A 49 19.20 8.59 -34.68
N VAL A 50 19.46 9.79 -34.17
CA VAL A 50 19.72 10.04 -32.75
C VAL A 50 18.74 11.09 -32.25
N TYR A 51 18.38 10.98 -30.98
CA TYR A 51 17.68 12.02 -30.25
C TYR A 51 18.67 12.83 -29.44
N ARG A 52 18.55 14.15 -29.49
CA ARG A 52 19.42 15.10 -28.76
C ARG A 52 18.56 16.20 -28.15
N VAL A 53 18.93 16.67 -26.96
CA VAL A 53 18.35 17.88 -26.37
C VAL A 53 18.82 19.10 -27.15
N ALA A 54 17.88 19.82 -27.77
CA ALA A 54 18.14 21.03 -28.55
C ALA A 54 17.90 22.31 -27.73
N MET A 55 16.99 22.26 -26.75
CA MET A 55 16.72 23.37 -25.83
C MET A 55 17.00 22.96 -24.37
N PRO A 56 18.26 23.03 -23.91
CA PRO A 56 18.62 22.61 -22.56
C PRO A 56 17.81 23.27 -21.42
N PRO A 57 17.51 24.59 -21.44
CA PRO A 57 16.72 25.20 -20.38
C PRO A 57 15.28 24.67 -20.30
N ALA A 58 14.62 24.51 -21.46
CA ALA A 58 13.27 23.96 -21.52
C ALA A 58 13.23 22.48 -21.09
N PHE A 59 14.27 21.72 -21.46
CA PHE A 59 14.43 20.35 -21.02
C PHE A 59 14.67 20.24 -19.51
N GLU A 60 15.42 21.17 -18.90
CA GLU A 60 15.63 21.19 -17.46
C GLU A 60 14.32 21.47 -16.71
N SER A 61 13.51 22.42 -17.18
CA SER A 61 12.18 22.67 -16.61
C SER A 61 11.28 21.43 -16.69
N PHE A 62 11.29 20.73 -17.83
CA PHE A 62 10.60 19.44 -17.97
C PHE A 62 11.15 18.40 -16.97
N TRP A 63 12.48 18.31 -16.84
CA TRP A 63 13.15 17.34 -15.97
C TRP A 63 12.77 17.54 -14.50
N GLN A 64 12.84 18.78 -14.01
CA GLN A 64 12.49 19.12 -12.62
C GLN A 64 10.99 18.89 -12.34
N ALA A 65 10.11 19.23 -13.29
CA ALA A 65 8.67 19.05 -13.13
C ALA A 65 8.24 17.57 -13.14
N ASN A 66 8.89 16.73 -13.95
CA ASN A 66 8.50 15.32 -14.13
C ASN A 66 9.30 14.35 -13.26
N PHE A 67 10.46 14.76 -12.78
CA PHE A 67 11.35 13.95 -11.94
C PHE A 67 11.83 14.78 -10.75
N PRO A 68 10.95 15.13 -9.80
CA PRO A 68 11.35 15.81 -8.58
C PRO A 68 12.45 15.00 -7.85
N LEU A 69 13.28 15.72 -7.11
CA LEU A 69 14.31 15.13 -6.25
C LEU A 69 13.62 14.32 -5.14
N ASP A 70 13.34 13.05 -5.43
CA ASP A 70 13.03 12.08 -4.40
C ASP A 70 14.27 11.90 -3.51
N THR A 71 14.04 12.16 -2.23
CA THR A 71 14.97 11.95 -1.12
C THR A 71 15.48 10.51 -1.14
N GLN A 72 16.80 10.37 -0.95
CA GLN A 72 17.59 9.13 -0.91
C GLN A 72 17.66 8.32 -2.21
N GLU A 73 18.82 8.48 -2.83
CA GLU A 73 19.52 7.45 -3.59
C GLU A 73 19.46 6.11 -2.84
N ASP A 74 18.79 5.12 -3.39
CA ASP A 74 19.15 3.71 -3.25
C ASP A 74 18.35 2.85 -4.24
N GLY A 75 18.99 2.51 -5.36
CA GLY A 75 18.70 1.34 -6.20
C GLY A 75 17.25 1.12 -6.67
N PRO A 76 16.98 0.01 -7.37
CA PRO A 76 15.70 -0.66 -7.22
C PRO A 76 15.70 -1.33 -5.83
N PRO A 77 14.73 -1.07 -4.95
CA PRO A 77 14.62 -1.85 -3.73
C PRO A 77 14.40 -3.29 -4.16
N ASP A 78 15.15 -4.20 -3.55
CA ASP A 78 14.85 -5.63 -3.54
C ASP A 78 13.33 -5.83 -3.34
N GLY A 79 12.72 -6.84 -3.96
CA GLY A 79 11.27 -7.06 -3.83
C GLY A 79 10.84 -7.08 -2.35
N ALA A 80 11.73 -7.57 -1.49
CA ALA A 80 11.61 -7.54 -0.03
C ALA A 80 11.59 -6.12 0.58
N ALA A 81 12.41 -5.19 0.07
CA ALA A 81 12.47 -3.81 0.56
C ALA A 81 11.23 -2.99 0.17
N ASN A 82 10.65 -3.23 -1.01
CA ASN A 82 9.35 -2.64 -1.35
C ASN A 82 8.22 -3.19 -0.46
N VAL A 83 8.20 -4.50 -0.20
CA VAL A 83 7.24 -5.09 0.73
C VAL A 83 7.40 -4.49 2.12
N ALA A 84 8.62 -4.31 2.62
CA ALA A 84 8.88 -3.69 3.92
C ALA A 84 8.47 -2.20 3.97
N ARG A 85 8.80 -1.42 2.93
CA ARG A 85 8.56 0.03 2.86
C ARG A 85 7.09 0.37 2.66
N PHE A 86 6.34 -0.46 1.93
CA PHE A 86 4.91 -0.28 1.71
C PHE A 86 4.03 -1.09 2.66
N ARG A 87 4.60 -1.96 3.52
CA ARG A 87 3.87 -2.71 4.55
C ARG A 87 3.00 -1.79 5.41
N ASP A 88 3.54 -0.62 5.74
CA ASP A 88 2.92 0.35 6.64
C ASP A 88 2.21 1.51 5.92
N SER A 89 2.25 1.57 4.58
CA SER A 89 1.55 2.63 3.81
C SER A 89 0.02 2.51 3.87
N LYS A 90 -0.50 1.34 4.25
CA LYS A 90 -1.92 1.12 4.62
C LYS A 90 -2.16 1.17 6.13
N ALA A 91 -1.10 1.24 6.94
CA ALA A 91 -1.16 1.39 8.38
C ALA A 91 -1.27 2.88 8.74
N GLN A 92 -2.32 3.53 8.26
CA GLN A 92 -2.72 4.79 8.88
C GLN A 92 -3.12 4.45 10.32
N LYS A 93 -2.30 4.84 11.30
CA LYS A 93 -2.55 4.63 12.73
C LYS A 93 -3.76 5.49 13.14
N ARG A 94 -4.96 5.06 12.74
CA ARG A 94 -6.21 5.65 13.21
C ARG A 94 -6.26 5.34 14.71
N PRO A 95 -6.58 6.30 15.59
CA PRO A 95 -7.01 6.00 16.94
C PRO A 95 -8.41 5.35 16.87
N GLY A 96 -8.49 4.20 16.20
CA GLY A 96 -9.69 3.42 16.05
C GLY A 96 -9.87 2.61 17.32
N LYS A 97 -10.98 2.83 18.01
CA LYS A 97 -11.47 1.91 19.03
C LYS A 97 -11.69 0.56 18.34
N ARG A 98 -10.81 -0.42 18.59
CA ARG A 98 -10.92 -1.77 18.02
C ARG A 98 -12.24 -2.39 18.47
N ILE A 99 -13.04 -2.82 17.50
CA ILE A 99 -14.29 -3.52 17.76
C ILE A 99 -13.96 -5.00 17.90
N PHE A 100 -14.48 -5.64 18.94
CA PHE A 100 -14.43 -7.07 19.13
C PHE A 100 -15.85 -7.63 19.05
N LEU A 101 -15.98 -8.79 18.43
CA LEU A 101 -17.15 -9.65 18.59
C LEU A 101 -16.86 -10.57 19.77
N LEU A 102 -17.79 -10.64 20.71
CA LEU A 102 -17.70 -11.46 21.91
C LEU A 102 -18.76 -12.57 21.84
N ARG A 103 -18.35 -13.78 22.19
CA ARG A 103 -19.24 -14.94 22.38
C ARG A 103 -18.92 -15.64 23.68
N GLY A 104 -19.94 -16.08 24.40
CA GLY A 104 -19.77 -16.79 25.65
C GLY A 104 -21.10 -17.03 26.36
N TRP A 105 -21.11 -17.96 27.30
CA TRP A 105 -22.33 -18.41 27.99
C TRP A 105 -22.34 -18.03 29.48
N GLN A 106 -21.65 -16.94 29.83
CA GLN A 106 -21.50 -16.44 31.19
C GLN A 106 -21.68 -14.92 31.24
N ASP A 107 -21.94 -14.38 32.43
CA ASP A 107 -21.95 -12.94 32.66
C ASP A 107 -20.53 -12.40 32.67
N VAL A 108 -20.35 -11.21 32.09
CA VAL A 108 -19.06 -10.54 31.95
C VAL A 108 -19.20 -9.06 32.26
N ILE A 109 -18.07 -8.40 32.54
CA ILE A 109 -18.02 -6.94 32.65
C ILE A 109 -17.28 -6.40 31.42
N VAL A 110 -17.94 -5.55 30.62
CA VAL A 110 -17.32 -4.86 29.48
C VAL A 110 -17.44 -3.36 29.71
N ASN A 111 -16.31 -2.65 29.70
CA ASN A 111 -16.23 -1.21 29.98
C ASN A 111 -16.99 -0.81 31.25
N ASP A 112 -16.74 -1.53 32.35
CA ASP A 112 -17.35 -1.33 33.67
C ASP A 112 -18.89 -1.53 33.69
N THR A 113 -19.47 -2.10 32.63
CA THR A 113 -20.89 -2.44 32.55
C THR A 113 -21.09 -3.96 32.61
N PRO A 114 -21.94 -4.49 33.51
CA PRO A 114 -22.29 -5.91 33.52
C PRO A 114 -23.11 -6.27 32.27
N LEU A 115 -22.79 -7.41 31.68
CA LEU A 115 -23.35 -7.87 30.42
C LEU A 115 -23.68 -9.36 30.51
N ASN A 116 -24.93 -9.71 30.22
CA ASN A 116 -25.35 -11.11 30.02
C ASN A 116 -24.95 -11.57 28.62
N LEU A 117 -23.73 -12.08 28.49
CA LEU A 117 -23.20 -12.49 27.18
C LEU A 117 -23.92 -13.73 26.63
N LYS A 118 -24.48 -14.56 27.51
CA LYS A 118 -25.25 -15.75 27.13
C LYS A 118 -26.50 -15.37 26.33
N GLU A 119 -27.23 -14.37 26.79
CA GLU A 119 -28.41 -13.87 26.10
C GLU A 119 -28.06 -13.39 24.68
N HIS A 120 -27.01 -12.57 24.56
CA HIS A 120 -26.59 -12.06 23.26
C HIS A 120 -26.07 -13.16 22.33
N THR A 121 -25.29 -14.11 22.85
CA THR A 121 -24.78 -15.25 22.07
C THR A 121 -25.92 -16.13 21.59
N THR A 122 -26.92 -16.39 22.43
CA THR A 122 -28.06 -17.26 22.08
C THR A 122 -29.00 -16.60 21.07
N ASN A 123 -29.28 -15.31 21.24
CA ASN A 123 -30.28 -14.61 20.43
C ASN A 123 -29.71 -14.02 19.13
N PHE A 124 -28.45 -13.60 19.13
CA PHE A 124 -27.83 -12.86 18.02
C PHE A 124 -26.54 -13.51 17.50
N GLY A 125 -26.08 -14.59 18.13
CA GLY A 125 -24.84 -15.28 17.79
C GLY A 125 -23.61 -14.65 18.42
N PHE A 126 -23.55 -13.33 18.66
CA PHE A 126 -22.45 -12.64 19.33
C PHE A 126 -22.86 -11.24 19.82
N PHE A 127 -22.02 -10.62 20.64
CA PHE A 127 -22.13 -9.21 21.05
C PHE A 127 -20.95 -8.39 20.50
N ALA A 128 -21.21 -7.27 19.83
CA ALA A 128 -20.15 -6.42 19.28
C ALA A 128 -19.88 -5.22 20.20
N ALA A 129 -18.62 -5.01 20.59
CA ALA A 129 -18.25 -3.87 21.43
C ALA A 129 -16.83 -3.36 21.16
N SER A 130 -16.63 -2.07 21.37
CA SER A 130 -15.29 -1.51 21.58
C SER A 130 -14.84 -1.87 23.00
N VAL A 131 -13.99 -2.88 23.14
CA VAL A 131 -13.51 -3.32 24.47
C VAL A 131 -12.28 -2.50 24.88
N LEU A 132 -12.45 -1.58 25.83
CA LEU A 132 -11.35 -0.84 26.47
C LEU A 132 -10.90 -1.53 27.76
N LYS A 133 -11.84 -2.12 28.49
CA LYS A 133 -11.61 -2.87 29.72
C LYS A 133 -12.60 -4.03 29.79
N ALA A 134 -12.13 -5.20 30.21
CA ALA A 134 -12.98 -6.37 30.38
C ALA A 134 -12.63 -7.10 31.68
N GLY A 135 -13.66 -7.43 32.46
CA GLY A 135 -13.59 -8.36 33.59
C GLY A 135 -14.08 -9.72 33.13
N ILE A 136 -13.18 -10.52 32.56
CA ILE A 136 -13.47 -11.85 32.01
C ILE A 136 -12.46 -12.85 32.58
N PRO A 137 -12.88 -13.90 33.31
CA PRO A 137 -11.97 -14.85 33.94
C PRO A 137 -11.13 -15.67 32.96
N LYS A 138 -11.73 -16.12 31.86
CA LYS A 138 -11.09 -16.94 30.82
C LYS A 138 -11.45 -16.40 29.44
N VAL A 139 -10.42 -16.07 28.67
CA VAL A 139 -10.58 -15.39 27.38
C VAL A 139 -9.76 -16.08 26.30
N CYS A 140 -10.37 -16.30 25.13
CA CYS A 140 -9.72 -16.89 23.96
C CYS A 140 -9.91 -15.97 22.75
N SER A 141 -8.81 -15.51 22.15
CA SER A 141 -8.87 -14.73 20.91
C SER A 141 -8.85 -15.67 19.70
N VAL A 142 -9.82 -15.52 18.81
CA VAL A 142 -10.00 -16.35 17.62
C VAL A 142 -10.00 -15.46 16.38
N GLU A 143 -8.91 -15.50 15.61
CA GLU A 143 -8.75 -14.63 14.43
C GLU A 143 -9.60 -15.07 13.24
N ASN A 144 -9.84 -16.36 13.07
CA ASN A 144 -10.68 -16.86 11.99
C ASN A 144 -12.16 -16.77 12.39
N LEU A 145 -12.97 -16.09 11.59
CA LEU A 145 -14.40 -15.86 11.89
C LEU A 145 -15.21 -17.17 11.90
N GLU A 146 -14.92 -18.11 10.99
CA GLU A 146 -15.65 -19.40 10.95
C GLU A 146 -15.36 -20.22 12.20
N VAL A 147 -14.10 -20.27 12.63
CA VAL A 147 -13.70 -20.94 13.88
C VAL A 147 -14.33 -20.24 15.08
N PHE A 148 -14.37 -18.91 15.09
CA PHE A 148 -15.03 -18.13 16.14
C PHE A 148 -16.51 -18.49 16.28
N MET A 149 -17.20 -18.74 15.15
CA MET A 149 -18.64 -19.04 15.16
C MET A 149 -18.98 -20.44 15.71
N ALA A 150 -17.99 -21.31 15.88
CA ALA A 150 -18.14 -22.65 16.44
C ALA A 150 -17.12 -22.94 17.54
N ALA A 151 -16.54 -21.91 18.16
CA ALA A 151 -15.39 -22.05 19.06
C ALA A 151 -15.70 -22.90 20.30
N GLU A 152 -16.98 -22.94 20.71
CA GLU A 152 -17.49 -23.80 21.79
C GLU A 152 -17.34 -25.31 21.52
N THR A 153 -17.12 -25.70 20.26
CA THR A 153 -16.88 -27.11 19.89
C THR A 153 -15.45 -27.55 20.19
N VAL A 154 -14.53 -26.60 20.33
CA VAL A 154 -13.10 -26.85 20.58
C VAL A 154 -12.76 -26.61 22.06
N LEU A 155 -13.32 -25.55 22.64
CA LEU A 155 -13.17 -25.20 24.05
C LEU A 155 -14.54 -25.15 24.71
N ASP A 156 -14.62 -25.56 25.97
CA ASP A 156 -15.89 -25.57 26.70
C ASP A 156 -16.48 -24.16 26.91
N SER A 157 -17.73 -24.12 27.36
CA SER A 157 -18.49 -22.89 27.60
C SER A 157 -17.99 -22.04 28.79
N SER A 158 -16.91 -22.45 29.48
CA SER A 158 -16.26 -21.64 30.52
C SER A 158 -15.34 -20.56 29.95
N TRP A 159 -15.15 -20.55 28.63
CA TRP A 159 -14.37 -19.54 27.92
C TRP A 159 -15.27 -18.50 27.27
N VAL A 160 -14.76 -17.27 27.20
CA VAL A 160 -15.31 -16.21 26.36
C VAL A 160 -14.41 -16.03 25.16
N PHE A 161 -15.00 -16.11 23.97
CA PHE A 161 -14.31 -16.00 22.69
C PHE A 161 -14.38 -14.57 22.18
N LEU A 162 -13.25 -14.05 21.69
CA LEU A 162 -13.14 -12.73 21.07
C LEU A 162 -12.67 -12.88 19.63
N HIS A 163 -13.34 -12.19 18.72
CA HIS A 163 -12.88 -12.02 17.35
C HIS A 163 -12.65 -10.54 17.07
N PRO A 164 -11.43 -10.11 16.69
CA PRO A 164 -11.18 -8.74 16.29
C PRO A 164 -11.89 -8.44 14.96
N TYR A 165 -12.78 -7.46 14.96
CA TYR A 165 -13.53 -7.07 13.77
C TYR A 165 -12.96 -5.77 13.17
N GLY A 166 -12.50 -5.86 11.92
CA GLY A 166 -11.82 -4.76 11.22
C GLY A 166 -10.29 -4.77 11.40
N ARG A 167 -9.61 -3.76 10.84
CA ARG A 167 -8.15 -3.55 10.94
C ARG A 167 -7.83 -2.25 11.66
#